data_AF-A0AAV4F8R4-F1
#
_entry.id   AF-A0AAV4F8R4-F1
#
_cell.length_a   1.000
_cell.length_b   1.000
_cell.length_c   1.000
_cell.angle_alpha   90.00
_cell.angle_beta   90.00
_cell.angle_gamma   90.00
#
_symmetry.space_group_name_H-M   'P 1'
#
loop_
_entity.id
_entity.type
_entity.pdbx_description
1 polymer ?
#
loop_
_entity_poly.entity_id
_entity_poly.type
_entity_poly.pdbx_seq_one_letter_code
_entity_poly.pdbx_strand_id
1 'polypeptide(L)'
;MVMFYNILDIGSIAAWVVYSTKYPTEQFSKTDKRREFQLSISKDLIMPGIERRRKTPRSPKQLTCAMDLFLGHDPLAADLPESAQPLSASAIPRASKRPRCARCPGRLDRKTSVFCSKCKVPVCKEHSVVVCSVCGI
;
A
#
# COMPACT_ATOMS: atom_id res chain seq x y z
N MET A 1 -1.38 -7.23 -28.73
CA MET A 1 -0.40 -6.68 -27.77
C MET A 1 0.83 -6.09 -28.44
N VAL A 2 1.45 -6.76 -29.44
CA VAL A 2 2.62 -6.23 -30.18
C VAL A 2 2.43 -4.80 -30.71
N MET A 3 1.34 -4.53 -31.42
CA MET A 3 1.06 -3.17 -31.93
C MET A 3 0.91 -2.12 -30.81
N PHE A 4 0.27 -2.49 -29.69
CA PHE A 4 0.06 -1.58 -28.58
C PHE A 4 1.38 -1.20 -27.90
N TYR A 5 2.27 -2.17 -27.66
CA TYR A 5 3.59 -1.87 -27.09
C TYR A 5 4.44 -1.02 -28.04
N ASN A 6 4.40 -1.29 -29.34
CA ASN A 6 5.08 -0.45 -30.33
C ASN A 6 4.58 1.00 -30.31
N ILE A 7 3.25 1.20 -30.16
CA ILE A 7 2.67 2.55 -30.06
C ILE A 7 3.14 3.26 -28.79
N LEU A 8 3.22 2.55 -27.65
CA LEU A 8 3.74 3.13 -26.40
C LEU A 8 5.21 3.52 -26.52
N ASP A 9 6.03 2.67 -27.15
CA ASP A 9 7.45 2.94 -27.33
C ASP A 9 7.69 4.16 -28.21
N ILE A 10 7.07 4.20 -29.40
CA ILE A 10 7.17 5.32 -30.33
C ILE A 10 6.61 6.60 -29.70
N GLY A 11 5.47 6.52 -29.02
CA GLY A 11 4.85 7.65 -28.33
C GLY A 11 5.73 8.22 -27.23
N SER A 12 6.40 7.36 -26.44
CA SER A 12 7.31 7.81 -25.37
C SER A 12 8.54 8.55 -25.93
N ILE A 13 9.06 8.12 -27.09
CA ILE A 13 10.19 8.77 -27.76
C ILE A 13 9.75 10.10 -28.35
N ALA A 14 8.61 10.13 -29.04
CA ALA A 14 8.06 11.35 -29.62
C ALA A 14 7.82 12.42 -28.55
N ALA A 15 7.23 12.05 -27.42
CA ALA A 15 7.04 12.94 -26.29
C ALA A 15 8.36 13.49 -25.73
N TRP A 16 9.39 12.64 -25.62
CA TRP A 16 10.72 13.06 -25.18
C TRP A 16 11.36 14.07 -26.14
N VAL A 17 11.28 13.83 -27.45
CA VAL A 17 11.84 14.77 -28.45
C VAL A 17 11.18 16.14 -28.31
N VAL A 18 9.84 16.19 -28.24
CA VAL A 18 9.09 17.45 -28.06
C VAL A 18 9.45 18.14 -26.72
N TYR A 19 9.61 17.37 -25.65
CA TYR A 19 9.99 17.93 -24.35
C TYR A 19 11.40 18.52 -24.38
N SER A 20 12.37 17.77 -24.89
CA SER A 20 13.78 18.16 -24.92
C SER A 20 14.05 19.36 -25.83
N THR A 21 13.27 19.55 -26.90
CA THR A 21 13.37 20.74 -27.76
C THR A 21 12.78 21.98 -27.10
N LYS A 22 11.68 21.82 -26.33
CA LYS A 22 11.03 22.92 -25.62
C LYS A 22 11.80 23.36 -24.37
N TYR A 23 12.41 22.43 -23.65
CA TYR A 23 13.10 22.66 -22.37
C TYR A 23 14.57 22.18 -22.43
N PRO A 24 15.45 22.84 -23.20
CA PRO A 24 16.83 22.39 -23.41
C PRO A 24 17.72 22.57 -22.16
N THR A 25 17.33 23.45 -21.25
CA THR A 25 18.07 23.81 -20.04
C THR A 25 17.68 23.01 -18.81
N GLU A 26 16.60 22.22 -18.87
CA GLU A 26 16.21 21.37 -17.76
C GLU A 26 17.21 20.22 -17.59
N GLN A 27 17.84 20.21 -16.43
CA GLN A 27 18.89 19.26 -16.08
C GLN A 27 18.27 18.06 -15.37
N PHE A 28 17.75 17.12 -16.15
CA PHE A 28 17.71 15.73 -15.69
C PHE A 28 19.14 15.26 -15.40
N SER A 29 19.29 14.40 -14.40
CA SER A 29 20.61 13.96 -13.91
C SER A 29 21.48 13.39 -15.03
N LYS A 30 22.80 13.57 -14.91
CA LYS A 30 23.80 13.31 -15.97
C LYS A 30 23.81 11.88 -16.51
N THR A 31 23.22 10.92 -15.81
CA THR A 31 23.32 9.50 -16.14
C THR A 31 22.24 8.99 -17.10
N ASP A 32 21.00 9.54 -17.10
CA ASP A 32 19.94 9.09 -18.03
C ASP A 32 18.72 10.05 -18.11
N LYS A 33 18.84 11.11 -18.90
CA LYS A 33 17.79 12.16 -19.01
C LYS A 33 16.45 11.64 -19.54
N ARG A 34 16.51 10.72 -20.52
CA ARG A 34 15.31 10.16 -21.15
C ARG A 34 14.55 9.28 -20.16
N ARG A 35 15.25 8.43 -19.42
CA ARG A 35 14.62 7.56 -18.42
C ARG A 35 13.97 8.36 -17.30
N GLU A 36 14.60 9.43 -16.84
CA GLU A 36 14.04 10.28 -15.80
C GLU A 36 12.74 10.98 -16.26
N PHE A 37 12.73 11.50 -17.48
CA PHE A 37 11.51 12.02 -18.11
C PHE A 37 10.42 10.95 -18.21
N GLN A 38 10.75 9.76 -18.71
CA GLN A 38 9.79 8.66 -18.83
C GLN A 38 9.22 8.24 -17.46
N LEU A 39 10.04 8.22 -16.42
CA LEU A 39 9.59 7.94 -15.05
C LEU A 39 8.68 9.04 -14.53
N SER A 40 8.98 10.32 -14.79
CA SER A 40 8.14 11.46 -14.41
C SER A 40 6.76 11.36 -15.05
N ILE A 41 6.68 11.26 -16.39
CA ILE A 41 5.37 11.17 -17.07
C ILE A 41 4.60 9.92 -16.64
N SER A 42 5.30 8.81 -16.40
CA SER A 42 4.65 7.58 -15.96
C SER A 42 4.05 7.74 -14.57
N LYS A 43 4.73 8.43 -13.65
CA LYS A 43 4.21 8.76 -12.31
C LYS A 43 2.96 9.63 -12.42
N ASP A 44 2.98 10.65 -13.28
CA ASP A 44 1.85 11.56 -13.46
C ASP A 44 0.61 10.84 -14.01
N LEU A 45 0.81 9.90 -14.94
CA LEU A 45 -0.28 9.10 -15.52
C LEU A 45 -0.93 8.16 -14.51
N ILE A 46 -0.17 7.58 -13.57
CA ILE A 46 -0.69 6.60 -12.60
C ILE A 46 -1.23 7.23 -11.32
N MET A 47 -0.77 8.43 -10.97
CA MET A 47 -1.16 9.16 -9.75
C MET A 47 -2.69 9.22 -9.51
N PRO A 48 -3.53 9.68 -10.47
CA PRO A 48 -4.98 9.74 -10.25
C PRO A 48 -5.61 8.35 -10.08
N GLY A 49 -5.04 7.32 -10.70
CA GLY A 49 -5.47 5.94 -10.56
C GLY A 49 -5.18 5.39 -9.16
N ILE A 50 -4.01 5.71 -8.63
CA ILE A 50 -3.59 5.32 -7.28
C ILE A 50 -4.46 6.00 -6.23
N GLU A 51 -4.71 7.31 -6.34
CA GLU A 51 -5.58 8.05 -5.43
C GLU A 51 -7.01 7.51 -5.40
N ARG A 52 -7.58 7.21 -6.58
CA ARG A 52 -8.91 6.60 -6.68
C ARG A 52 -8.96 5.22 -6.01
N ARG A 53 -7.92 4.42 -6.22
CA ARG A 53 -7.83 3.07 -5.65
C ARG A 53 -7.62 3.10 -4.14
N ARG A 54 -6.88 4.07 -3.61
CA ARG A 54 -6.70 4.30 -2.17
C ARG A 54 -8.03 4.52 -1.44
N LYS A 55 -8.96 5.26 -2.06
CA LYS A 55 -10.32 5.52 -1.52
C LYS A 55 -11.21 4.27 -1.49
N THR A 56 -10.77 3.13 -2.04
CA THR A 56 -11.58 1.91 -2.08
C THR A 56 -11.56 1.19 -0.73
N PRO A 57 -12.73 0.93 -0.09
CA PRO A 57 -12.80 0.44 1.30
C PRO A 57 -12.35 -1.01 1.51
N ARG A 58 -12.07 -1.76 0.45
CA ARG A 58 -11.71 -3.20 0.49
C ARG A 58 -10.29 -3.49 0.02
N SER A 59 -9.43 -2.48 -0.07
CA SER A 59 -8.02 -2.70 -0.41
C SER A 59 -7.29 -3.49 0.70
N PRO A 60 -6.44 -4.46 0.35
CA PRO A 60 -5.57 -5.13 1.32
C PRO A 60 -4.68 -4.11 2.03
N LYS A 61 -4.47 -4.26 3.34
CA LYS A 61 -3.65 -3.32 4.14
C LYS A 61 -2.26 -3.05 3.55
N GLN A 62 -1.60 -4.10 3.05
CA GLN A 62 -0.29 -3.98 2.40
C GLN A 62 -0.33 -3.09 1.15
N LEU A 63 -1.41 -3.19 0.38
CA LEU A 63 -1.62 -2.38 -0.82
C LEU A 63 -1.87 -0.93 -0.45
N THR A 64 -2.70 -0.67 0.56
CA THR A 64 -2.96 0.71 1.05
C THR A 64 -1.68 1.36 1.56
N CYS A 65 -0.88 0.64 2.36
CA CYS A 65 0.41 1.12 2.83
C CYS A 65 1.38 1.45 1.68
N ALA A 66 1.42 0.63 0.63
CA ALA A 66 2.24 0.91 -0.54
C ALA A 66 1.75 2.14 -1.33
N MET A 67 0.43 2.34 -1.42
CA MET A 67 -0.16 3.52 -2.04
C MET A 67 0.10 4.80 -1.23
N ASP A 68 0.00 4.73 0.09
CA ASP A 68 0.30 5.84 0.99
C ASP A 68 1.76 6.26 0.86
N LEU A 69 2.69 5.29 0.87
CA LEU A 69 4.11 5.54 0.62
C LEU A 69 4.36 6.17 -0.75
N PHE A 70 3.69 5.68 -1.79
CA PHE A 70 3.84 6.23 -3.15
C PHE A 70 3.32 7.67 -3.26
N LEU A 71 2.26 8.02 -2.54
CA LEU A 71 1.68 9.37 -2.50
C LEU A 71 2.42 10.31 -1.52
N GLY A 72 3.41 9.81 -0.78
CA GLY A 72 4.12 10.59 0.23
C GLY A 72 3.30 10.87 1.50
N HIS A 73 2.24 10.11 1.75
CA HIS A 73 1.55 10.14 3.03
C HIS A 73 2.36 9.34 4.05
N ASP A 74 2.58 9.91 5.24
CA ASP A 74 3.18 9.16 6.33
C ASP A 74 2.26 7.99 6.72
N PRO A 75 2.74 6.73 6.66
CA PRO A 75 1.94 5.57 7.02
C PRO A 75 1.56 5.53 8.51
N LEU A 76 2.18 6.37 9.34
CA LEU A 76 1.82 6.58 10.75
C LEU A 76 0.70 7.62 10.97
N ALA A 77 0.42 8.51 10.01
CA ALA A 77 -0.59 9.55 10.17
C ALA A 77 -2.03 9.04 9.89
N ALA A 78 -2.16 7.91 9.18
CA ALA A 78 -3.45 7.34 8.78
C ALA A 78 -4.22 6.62 9.90
N ASP A 79 -3.70 6.60 11.13
CA ASP A 79 -4.42 6.14 12.33
C ASP A 79 -5.08 7.29 13.12
N LEU A 80 -5.05 8.53 12.62
CA LEU A 80 -5.98 9.57 13.10
C LEU A 80 -7.20 9.62 12.18
N PRO A 81 -8.40 9.24 12.65
CA PRO A 81 -9.62 9.58 11.94
C PRO A 81 -9.75 11.11 11.91
N GLU A 82 -9.49 11.69 10.75
CA GLU A 82 -9.79 13.08 10.43
C GLU A 82 -11.33 13.24 10.35
N SER A 83 -11.94 13.34 11.52
CA SER A 83 -13.24 13.95 11.73
C SER A 83 -13.23 14.53 13.13
N ALA A 84 -12.68 15.73 13.25
CA ALA A 84 -12.88 16.59 14.40
C ALA A 84 -14.36 17.03 14.42
N GLN A 85 -15.17 16.28 15.16
CA GLN A 85 -16.46 16.72 15.69
C GLN A 85 -16.37 16.55 17.22
N PRO A 86 -16.38 17.62 18.02
CA PRO A 86 -16.23 17.52 19.47
C PRO A 86 -17.61 17.27 20.09
N LEU A 87 -17.99 16.01 20.33
CA LEU A 87 -19.18 15.73 21.13
C LEU A 87 -18.99 14.56 22.11
N SER A 88 -19.09 14.96 23.37
CA SER A 88 -19.54 14.25 24.57
C SER A 88 -18.79 13.01 25.06
N ALA A 89 -18.40 13.11 26.33
CA ALA A 89 -17.96 12.07 27.22
C ALA A 89 -18.91 10.86 27.26
N SER A 90 -18.34 9.70 27.59
CA SER A 90 -18.97 8.37 27.72
C SER A 90 -19.07 7.57 26.41
N ALA A 91 -17.98 6.91 26.06
CA ALA A 91 -18.03 5.73 25.21
C ALA A 91 -17.04 4.69 25.73
N ILE A 92 -17.61 3.64 26.32
CA ILE A 92 -17.02 2.33 26.60
C ILE A 92 -16.01 1.97 25.49
N PRO A 93 -14.80 1.47 25.80
CA PRO A 93 -13.84 1.10 24.77
C PRO A 93 -14.49 0.10 23.81
N ARG A 94 -14.68 0.52 22.56
CA ARG A 94 -15.23 -0.31 21.48
C ARG A 94 -14.43 -1.62 21.46
N ALA A 95 -15.12 -2.74 21.67
CA ALA A 95 -14.55 -4.08 21.64
C ALA A 95 -13.59 -4.22 20.45
N SER A 96 -12.31 -4.48 20.72
CA SER A 96 -11.32 -4.68 19.66
C SER A 96 -11.80 -5.83 18.77
N LYS A 97 -11.99 -5.54 17.47
CA LYS A 97 -12.49 -6.55 16.51
C LYS A 97 -11.48 -7.71 16.50
N ARG A 98 -11.94 -8.91 16.88
CA ARG A 98 -11.08 -10.11 16.93
C ARG A 98 -10.34 -10.31 15.60
N PRO A 99 -9.01 -10.46 15.60
CA PRO A 99 -8.24 -10.65 14.38
C PRO A 99 -8.53 -12.01 13.74
N ARG A 100 -8.18 -12.15 12.45
CA ARG A 100 -8.24 -13.42 11.72
C ARG A 100 -6.93 -14.19 11.95
N CYS A 101 -7.01 -15.52 11.95
CA CYS A 101 -5.81 -16.34 11.94
C CYS A 101 -4.97 -16.07 10.68
N ALA A 102 -3.68 -15.80 10.86
CA ALA A 102 -2.76 -15.50 9.76
C ALA A 102 -2.36 -16.73 8.92
N ARG A 103 -2.59 -17.95 9.43
CA ARG A 103 -2.24 -19.22 8.76
C ARG A 103 -3.40 -19.81 7.95
N CYS A 104 -4.64 -19.42 8.26
CA CYS A 104 -5.80 -19.92 7.55
C CYS A 104 -5.93 -19.24 6.17
N PRO A 105 -6.40 -19.96 5.13
CA PRO A 105 -6.83 -19.32 3.90
C PRO A 105 -7.96 -18.33 4.18
N GLY A 106 -7.94 -17.18 3.51
CA GLY A 106 -8.84 -16.05 3.78
C GLY A 106 -10.33 -16.39 3.69
N ARG A 107 -10.69 -17.43 2.90
CA ARG A 107 -12.07 -17.92 2.73
C ARG A 107 -12.69 -18.45 4.03
N LEU A 108 -11.88 -19.01 4.93
CA LEU A 108 -12.40 -19.59 6.18
C LEU A 108 -12.71 -18.52 7.26
N ASP A 109 -12.20 -17.29 7.10
CA ASP A 109 -12.37 -16.15 8.02
C ASP A 109 -12.33 -16.50 9.53
N ARG A 110 -11.45 -17.43 9.92
CA ARG A 110 -11.39 -17.92 11.30
C ARG A 110 -10.87 -16.82 12.23
N LYS A 111 -11.77 -16.28 13.05
CA LYS A 111 -11.47 -15.33 14.13
C LYS A 111 -10.77 -16.03 15.28
N THR A 112 -9.76 -15.37 15.86
CA THR A 112 -9.03 -15.92 17.00
C THR A 112 -8.68 -14.82 18.00
N SER A 113 -8.61 -15.19 19.27
CA SER A 113 -8.04 -14.39 20.36
C SER A 113 -6.67 -14.90 20.79
N VAL A 114 -6.16 -15.96 20.17
CA VAL A 114 -4.90 -16.61 20.51
C VAL A 114 -3.78 -16.04 19.64
N PHE A 115 -2.67 -15.70 20.28
CA PHE A 115 -1.46 -15.17 19.65
C PHE A 115 -0.28 -16.09 19.93
N CYS A 116 0.63 -16.23 18.97
CA CYS A 116 1.87 -16.98 19.17
C CYS A 116 2.77 -16.26 20.18
N SER A 117 3.28 -16.98 21.19
CA SER A 117 4.16 -16.42 22.21
C SER A 117 5.47 -15.85 21.65
N LYS A 118 5.99 -16.41 20.55
CA LYS A 118 7.26 -15.97 19.93
C LYS A 118 7.08 -14.77 19.00
N CYS A 119 6.11 -14.82 18.08
CA CYS A 119 5.96 -13.80 17.02
C CYS A 119 4.74 -12.88 17.16
N LYS A 120 3.90 -13.07 18.19
CA LYS A 120 2.66 -12.29 18.45
C LYS A 120 1.68 -12.25 17.27
N VAL A 121 1.76 -13.23 16.36
CA VAL A 121 0.84 -13.37 15.22
C VAL A 121 -0.44 -14.11 15.67
N PRO A 122 -1.65 -13.68 15.25
CA PRO A 122 -2.90 -14.36 15.57
C PRO A 122 -3.01 -15.73 14.89
N VAL A 123 -3.28 -16.77 15.68
CA VAL A 123 -3.40 -18.17 15.22
C VAL A 123 -4.68 -18.82 15.75
N CYS A 124 -5.38 -19.62 14.95
CA CYS A 124 -6.56 -20.38 15.42
C CYS A 124 -6.13 -21.64 16.17
N LYS A 125 -7.08 -22.29 16.86
CA LYS A 125 -6.83 -23.51 17.65
C LYS A 125 -6.20 -24.65 16.83
N GLU A 126 -6.54 -24.77 15.55
CA GLU A 126 -5.94 -25.78 14.65
C GLU A 126 -4.49 -25.50 14.28
N HIS A 127 -4.08 -24.22 14.27
CA HIS A 127 -2.72 -23.79 13.94
C HIS A 127 -1.89 -23.42 15.18
N SER A 128 -2.40 -23.69 16.38
CA SER A 128 -1.72 -23.43 17.64
C SER A 128 -1.56 -24.72 18.43
N VAL A 129 -0.37 -24.96 18.95
CA VAL A 129 -0.12 -26.04 19.91
C VAL A 129 0.16 -25.40 21.26
N VAL A 130 -0.45 -25.94 22.31
CA VAL A 130 -0.18 -25.52 23.69
C VAL A 130 1.07 -26.27 24.14
N VAL A 131 2.12 -25.53 24.48
CA VAL A 131 3.37 -26.06 25.03
C VAL A 131 3.60 -25.46 26.41
N CYS A 132 4.17 -26.23 27.33
CA CYS A 132 4.55 -25.71 28.65
C CYS A 132 5.72 -24.72 28.51
N SER A 133 5.92 -23.89 29.53
CA SER A 133 6.97 -22.85 29.55
C SER A 133 8.39 -23.42 29.42
N VAL A 134 8.59 -24.70 29.73
CA VAL A 134 9.90 -25.37 29.67
C VAL A 134 10.19 -25.94 28.28
N CYS A 135 9.18 -26.50 27.60
CA CYS A 135 9.34 -27.10 26.26
C CYS A 135 9.18 -26.09 25.11
N GLY A 136 8.75 -24.85 25.40
CA GLY A 136 8.43 -23.82 24.41
C GLY A 136 9.52 -22.78 24.15
N ILE A 137 10.64 -22.84 24.88
CA ILE A 137 11.82 -21.98 24.69
C ILE A 137 12.59 -22.45 23.47
#